data_AF-A0A0K0PJ58-F1
#
_entry.id   AF-A0A0K0PJ58-F1
#
_cell.length_a   1.000
_cell.length_b   1.000
_cell.length_c   1.000
_cell.angle_alpha   90.00
_cell.angle_beta   90.00
_cell.angle_gamma   90.00
#
_symmetry.space_group_name_H-M   'P 1'
#
loop_
_entity.id
_entity.type
_entity.pdbx_description
1 polymer ?
#
loop_
_entity_poly.entity_id
_entity_poly.type
_entity_poly.pdbx_seq_one_letter_code
_entity_poly.pdbx_strand_id
1 'polypeptide(L)'
;PPQYTIMDGDTLEPLKIVSTRGMTVDTQEYHPEPRVAAIVASHEHPDFIVNIKETGHILLVDYSNIDDLTVTDIGAAKFLHDGG
;
A
#
# COMPACT_ATOMS: atom_id res chain seq x y z
N PRO A 1 -4.58 7.55 -8.78
CA PRO A 1 -3.19 7.40 -9.28
C PRO A 1 -2.20 8.17 -8.38
N PRO A 2 -0.92 7.81 -8.41
CA PRO A 2 -0.21 6.96 -7.43
C PRO A 2 -0.59 7.22 -5.96
N GLN A 3 -1.71 6.66 -5.50
CA GLN A 3 -2.13 6.73 -4.10
C GLN A 3 -3.10 5.59 -3.75
N TYR A 4 -3.24 5.31 -2.46
CA TYR A 4 -4.42 4.64 -1.89
C TYR A 4 -5.11 5.56 -0.87
N THR A 5 -6.37 5.27 -0.58
CA THR A 5 -7.19 6.04 0.38
C THR A 5 -7.83 5.08 1.37
N ILE A 6 -7.67 5.35 2.66
CA ILE A 6 -8.44 4.72 3.73
C ILE A 6 -9.67 5.60 3.98
N MET A 7 -10.84 4.97 3.99
CA MET A 7 -12.13 5.64 4.15
C MET A 7 -12.91 5.01 5.31
N ASP A 8 -13.82 5.77 5.88
CA ASP A 8 -14.83 5.24 6.78
C ASP A 8 -15.71 4.22 6.04
N GLY A 9 -15.97 3.08 6.68
CA GLY A 9 -16.64 1.95 6.04
C GLY A 9 -18.12 2.16 5.75
N ASP A 10 -18.79 3.01 6.54
CA ASP A 10 -20.24 3.24 6.43
C ASP A 10 -20.56 4.45 5.54
N THR A 11 -19.74 5.50 5.66
CA THR A 11 -19.99 6.81 5.02
C THR A 11 -19.15 7.06 3.78
N LEU A 12 -18.05 6.31 3.61
CA LEU A 12 -17.02 6.55 2.60
C LEU A 12 -16.29 7.90 2.78
N GLU A 13 -16.38 8.52 3.96
CA GLU A 13 -15.61 9.71 4.27
C GLU A 13 -14.10 9.40 4.18
N PRO A 14 -13.29 10.19 3.45
CA PRO A 14 -11.86 9.95 3.35
C PRO A 14 -11.16 10.29 4.66
N LEU A 15 -10.56 9.28 5.30
CA LEU A 15 -9.83 9.45 6.56
C LEU A 15 -8.34 9.70 6.32
N LYS A 16 -7.74 8.98 5.37
CA LYS A 16 -6.32 9.10 5.03
C LYS A 16 -6.06 8.89 3.56
N ILE A 17 -5.23 9.73 2.97
CA ILE A 17 -4.75 9.58 1.59
C ILE A 17 -3.23 9.43 1.64
N VAL A 18 -2.69 8.37 1.03
CA VAL A 18 -1.26 8.06 1.05
C VAL A 18 -0.74 7.91 -0.37
N SER A 19 0.31 8.67 -0.70
CA SER A 19 1.01 8.58 -1.98
C SER A 19 1.81 7.28 -2.07
N THR A 20 1.81 6.66 -3.24
CA THR A 20 2.61 5.45 -3.53
C THR A 20 3.88 5.73 -4.31
N ARG A 21 4.14 7.00 -4.64
CA ARG A 21 5.43 7.43 -5.26
C ARG A 21 6.58 7.07 -4.33
N GLY A 22 7.65 6.53 -4.90
CA GLY A 22 8.76 6.05 -4.10
C GLY A 22 9.88 5.45 -4.94
N MET A 23 10.79 4.80 -4.26
CA MET A 23 11.95 4.14 -4.86
C MET A 23 11.59 2.71 -5.26
N THR A 24 12.20 2.17 -6.31
CA THR A 24 12.10 0.74 -6.60
C THR A 24 12.89 -0.08 -5.59
N VAL A 25 12.38 -1.25 -5.20
CA VAL A 25 13.07 -2.15 -4.25
C VAL A 25 14.46 -2.59 -4.73
N ASP A 26 14.65 -2.73 -6.04
CA ASP A 26 15.85 -3.30 -6.65
C ASP A 26 16.93 -2.25 -6.91
N THR A 27 16.65 -1.28 -7.78
CA THR A 27 17.62 -0.29 -8.25
C THR A 27 17.63 0.96 -7.39
N GLN A 28 16.68 1.12 -6.46
CA GLN A 28 16.51 2.35 -5.69
C GLN A 28 16.40 3.56 -6.63
N GLU A 29 15.65 3.40 -7.73
CA GLU A 29 15.34 4.48 -8.66
C GLU A 29 13.97 5.05 -8.33
N TYR A 30 13.84 6.37 -8.36
CA TYR A 30 12.56 7.01 -8.11
C TYR A 30 11.57 6.73 -9.24
N HIS A 31 10.39 6.21 -8.89
CA HIS A 31 9.30 5.98 -9.81
C HIS A 31 8.13 6.92 -9.50
N PRO A 32 7.73 7.82 -10.43
CA PRO A 32 6.74 8.86 -10.17
C PRO A 32 5.28 8.38 -10.24
N GLU A 33 5.03 7.19 -10.79
CA GLU A 33 3.69 6.64 -10.99
C GLU A 33 3.53 5.17 -10.55
N PRO A 34 3.88 4.77 -9.31
CA PRO A 34 3.65 3.39 -8.87
C PRO A 34 2.17 3.16 -8.61
N ARG A 35 1.57 2.22 -9.33
CA ARG A 35 0.16 1.85 -9.25
C ARG A 35 -0.07 0.92 -8.07
N VAL A 36 -1.20 1.11 -7.40
CA VAL A 36 -1.74 0.11 -6.49
C VAL A 36 -2.37 -1.01 -7.31
N ALA A 37 -1.99 -2.26 -7.04
CA ALA A 37 -2.52 -3.44 -7.70
C ALA A 37 -3.58 -4.11 -6.80
N ALA A 38 -3.24 -5.23 -6.16
CA ALA A 38 -4.12 -5.89 -5.21
C ALA A 38 -4.15 -5.19 -3.85
N ILE A 39 -5.34 -5.19 -3.22
CA ILE A 39 -5.54 -4.84 -1.81
C ILE A 39 -6.29 -6.01 -1.17
N VAL A 40 -5.75 -6.56 -0.08
CA VAL A 40 -6.37 -7.66 0.68
C VAL A 40 -6.39 -7.29 2.15
N ALA A 41 -7.43 -7.69 2.89
CA ALA A 41 -7.49 -7.50 4.34
C ALA A 41 -6.94 -8.73 5.07
N SER A 42 -6.13 -8.52 6.09
CA SER A 42 -5.70 -9.59 7.00
C SER A 42 -6.89 -10.12 7.82
N HIS A 43 -6.87 -11.41 8.12
CA HIS A 43 -7.85 -12.05 9.01
C HIS A 43 -7.35 -12.15 10.47
N GLU A 44 -6.06 -11.88 10.70
CA GLU A 44 -5.40 -12.04 12.01
C GLU A 44 -5.05 -10.70 12.67
N HIS A 45 -4.84 -9.67 11.85
CA HIS A 45 -4.39 -8.35 12.27
C HIS A 45 -5.24 -7.26 11.59
N PRO A 46 -5.36 -6.06 12.17
CA PRO A 46 -6.06 -4.94 11.56
C PRO A 46 -5.22 -4.29 10.44
N ASP A 47 -4.81 -5.10 9.46
CA ASP A 47 -3.94 -4.69 8.35
C ASP A 47 -4.64 -4.79 7.00
N PHE A 48 -4.45 -3.76 6.17
CA PHE A 48 -4.56 -3.92 4.72
C PHE A 48 -3.20 -4.28 4.14
N ILE A 49 -3.17 -5.30 3.28
CA ILE A 49 -2.02 -5.71 2.47
C ILE A 49 -2.17 -5.05 1.10
N VAL A 50 -1.30 -4.08 0.79
CA VAL A 50 -1.37 -3.25 -0.42
C VAL A 50 -0.16 -3.50 -1.30
N ASN A 51 -0.39 -4.00 -2.52
CA ASN A 51 0.68 -4.22 -3.49
C ASN A 51 0.95 -2.97 -4.34
N ILE A 52 2.21 -2.55 -4.40
CA ILE A 52 2.67 -1.41 -5.20
C ILE A 52 3.49 -1.93 -6.39
N LYS A 53 2.91 -1.80 -7.59
CA LYS A 53 3.33 -2.50 -8.80
C LYS A 53 4.76 -2.13 -9.23
N GLU A 54 4.96 -0.94 -9.77
CA GLU A 54 6.21 -0.58 -10.44
C GLU A 54 7.42 -0.54 -9.49
N THR A 55 7.20 -0.22 -8.20
CA THR A 55 8.28 -0.16 -7.22
C THR A 55 8.54 -1.50 -6.53
N GLY A 56 7.62 -2.47 -6.59
CA GLY A 56 7.81 -3.81 -6.05
C GLY A 56 7.66 -3.90 -4.54
N HIS A 57 6.90 -3.01 -3.91
CA HIS A 57 6.65 -3.05 -2.47
C HIS A 57 5.31 -3.71 -2.15
N ILE A 58 5.26 -4.41 -1.02
CA ILE A 58 4.03 -4.84 -0.36
C ILE A 58 3.97 -4.09 0.97
N LEU A 59 2.89 -3.35 1.20
CA LEU A 59 2.70 -2.57 2.41
C LEU A 59 1.68 -3.29 3.31
N LEU A 60 2.04 -3.55 4.56
CA LEU A 60 1.09 -3.88 5.62
C LEU A 60 0.71 -2.58 6.31
N VAL A 61 -0.53 -2.15 6.11
CA VAL A 61 -1.06 -0.88 6.57
C VAL A 61 -1.97 -1.13 7.77
N ASP A 62 -1.46 -0.90 8.96
CA ASP A 62 -2.19 -1.06 10.22
C ASP A 62 -3.19 0.09 10.39
N TYR A 63 -4.48 -0.24 10.32
CA TYR A 63 -5.57 0.73 10.43
C TYR A 63 -6.16 0.83 11.85
N SER A 64 -5.55 0.22 12.86
CA SER A 64 -6.00 0.30 14.26
C SER A 64 -5.92 1.72 14.84
N ASN A 65 -5.03 2.57 14.32
CA ASN A 65 -4.92 3.98 14.66
C ASN A 65 -4.62 4.82 13.40
N ILE A 66 -5.64 5.47 12.85
CA ILE A 66 -5.53 6.25 11.61
C ILE A 66 -4.74 7.56 11.79
N ASP A 67 -4.73 8.10 13.02
CA ASP A 67 -4.00 9.34 13.33
C ASP A 67 -2.48 9.09 13.31
N ASP A 68 -2.05 7.90 13.74
CA ASP A 68 -0.65 7.49 13.84
C ASP A 68 -0.39 6.17 13.09
N LEU A 69 -0.57 6.25 11.76
CA LEU A 69 -0.57 5.10 10.87
C LEU A 69 0.79 4.39 10.85
N THR A 70 0.82 3.13 11.25
CA THR A 70 2.01 2.28 11.12
C THR A 70 1.96 1.52 9.81
N VAL A 71 3.05 1.59 9.03
CA VAL A 71 3.18 0.88 7.76
C VAL A 71 4.45 0.04 7.77
N THR A 72 4.30 -1.28 7.62
CA THR A 72 5.44 -2.17 7.39
C THR A 72 5.65 -2.33 5.89
N ASP A 73 6.85 -2.01 5.41
CA ASP A 73 7.24 -2.11 4.02
C ASP A 73 8.06 -3.38 3.77
N ILE A 74 7.57 -4.25 2.88
CA ILE A 74 8.20 -5.50 2.49
C ILE A 74 8.56 -5.43 1.01
N GLY A 75 9.85 -5.61 0.70
CA GLY A 75 10.30 -5.71 -0.68
C GLY A 75 9.88 -7.05 -1.31
N ALA A 76 9.22 -6.99 -2.47
CA ALA A 76 8.81 -8.16 -3.24
C ALA A 76 9.43 -8.12 -4.64
N ALA A 77 9.62 -9.30 -5.24
CA ALA A 77 10.06 -9.36 -6.62
C ALA A 77 9.00 -8.71 -7.54
N LYS A 78 9.44 -7.98 -8.58
CA LYS A 78 8.58 -7.25 -9.53
C LYS A 78 7.56 -8.12 -10.30
N PHE A 79 7.50 -9.43 -10.10
CA PHE A 79 6.48 -10.29 -10.72
C PHE A 79 5.42 -10.78 -9.72
N LEU A 80 5.64 -10.62 -8.41
CA LEU A 80 4.72 -11.09 -7.36
C LEU A 80 3.68 -10.05 -6.92
N HIS A 81 3.87 -8.77 -7.26
CA HIS A 81 2.97 -7.71 -6.84
C HIS A 81 1.64 -7.66 -7.62
N ASP A 82 1.52 -8.42 -8.72
CA ASP A 82 0.33 -8.41 -9.59
C ASP A 82 -0.82 -9.32 -9.10
N GLY A 83 -0.68 -9.92 -7.92
CA GLY A 83 -1.76 -10.71 -7.28
C GLY A 83 -1.91 -12.14 -7.81
N GLY A 84 -0.82 -12.72 -8.33
CA GLY A 84 -0.73 -14.12 -8.76
C GLY A 84 0.00 -15.00 -7.76
#